data_AF-A0A1I2GG72-F1
#
_entry.id   AF-A0A1I2GG72-F1
#
_cell.length_a   1.000
_cell.length_b   1.000
_cell.length_c   1.000
_cell.angle_alpha   90.00
_cell.angle_beta   90.00
_cell.angle_gamma   90.00
#
_symmetry.space_group_name_H-M   'P 1'
#
loop_
_entity.id
_entity.type
_entity.pdbx_description
1 polymer ?
#
loop_
_entity_poly.entity_id
_entity_poly.type
_entity_poly.pdbx_seq_one_letter_code
_entity_poly.pdbx_strand_id
1 'polypeptide(L)'
;MKGKPSMKAVLWSGASLLLILSLAVPVFNMLTIMLLMVPYVILFTTLSTRSFLLHLVPVWIIAAVILGPSVLIIALFFLIPAMVMGQMYRKRASAPYILRRTTLTILFCLLAELLLFEGVLNQSFIDQIGEFVRALVSDLETEHVLPKEWDSDYTESLIRVMIHSIPQAIILISFVYAVITQYFARKILASSIEDIPTMPKAKDWMLPRIMVFFYLVVYILEIFADTSSSSFYSVALMNLVPLMRYAFTIQAIGFFFYIAHQRKWNKTVPVIIAIPLLIFPPLSLIGVLDAAFPIRKSFSKSS
;
A
#
# COMPACT_ATOMS: atom_id res chain seq x y z
N MET A 1 -0.23 12.82 -35.50
CA MET A 1 0.08 11.58 -36.23
C MET A 1 -0.97 10.52 -35.89
N LYS A 2 -1.81 10.13 -36.87
CA LYS A 2 -2.74 9.00 -36.77
C LYS A 2 -1.92 7.72 -37.00
N GLY A 3 -1.46 7.09 -35.92
CA GLY A 3 -0.64 5.88 -35.97
C GLY A 3 -1.45 4.66 -35.53
N LYS A 4 -1.30 3.54 -36.22
CA LYS A 4 -1.74 2.21 -35.78
C LYS A 4 -1.41 2.01 -34.29
N PRO A 5 -2.26 1.30 -33.52
CA PRO A 5 -1.94 1.02 -32.12
C PRO A 5 -0.57 0.34 -32.07
N SER A 6 0.36 0.92 -31.31
CA SER A 6 1.68 0.31 -31.10
C SER A 6 1.47 -1.10 -30.59
N MET A 7 2.19 -2.09 -31.13
CA MET A 7 2.09 -3.50 -30.67
C MET A 7 2.20 -3.61 -29.14
N LYS A 8 3.01 -2.75 -28.52
CA LYS A 8 3.13 -2.63 -27.05
C LYS A 8 1.80 -2.27 -26.38
N ALA A 9 1.03 -1.35 -26.94
CA ALA A 9 -0.26 -0.95 -26.39
C ALA A 9 -1.28 -2.09 -26.42
N VAL A 10 -1.32 -2.86 -27.52
CA VAL A 10 -2.18 -4.05 -27.63
C VAL A 10 -1.81 -5.09 -26.57
N LEU A 11 -0.50 -5.34 -26.39
CA LEU A 11 -0.02 -6.27 -25.35
C LEU A 11 -0.42 -5.81 -23.94
N TRP A 12 -0.32 -4.52 -23.63
CA TRP A 12 -0.73 -4.00 -22.32
C TRP A 12 -2.26 -4.03 -22.13
N SER A 13 -3.04 -3.88 -23.19
CA SER A 13 -4.50 -4.11 -23.14
C SER A 13 -4.81 -5.58 -22.87
N GLY A 14 -4.12 -6.50 -23.55
CA GLY A 14 -4.23 -7.93 -23.29
C GLY A 14 -3.86 -8.26 -21.85
N ALA A 15 -2.76 -7.70 -21.33
CA ALA A 15 -2.35 -7.87 -19.95
C ALA A 15 -3.39 -7.32 -18.96
N SER A 16 -3.98 -6.16 -19.22
CA SER A 16 -5.07 -5.65 -18.38
C SER A 16 -6.29 -6.57 -18.39
N LEU A 17 -6.67 -7.09 -19.55
CA LEU A 17 -7.79 -8.03 -19.66
C LEU A 17 -7.49 -9.31 -18.89
N LEU A 18 -6.31 -9.91 -19.07
CA LEU A 18 -5.91 -11.12 -18.36
C LEU A 18 -5.88 -10.92 -16.84
N LEU A 19 -5.37 -9.78 -16.37
CA LEU A 19 -5.39 -9.46 -14.94
C LEU A 19 -6.84 -9.34 -14.45
N ILE A 20 -7.73 -8.63 -15.14
CA ILE A 20 -9.15 -8.56 -14.72
C ILE A 20 -9.79 -9.96 -14.71
N LEU A 21 -9.58 -10.77 -15.75
CA LEU A 21 -10.14 -12.12 -15.82
C LEU A 21 -9.60 -13.04 -14.73
N SER A 22 -8.34 -12.87 -14.32
CA SER A 22 -7.73 -13.65 -13.25
C SER A 22 -8.32 -13.37 -11.86
N LEU A 23 -9.12 -12.30 -11.68
CA LEU A 23 -9.87 -12.05 -10.45
C LEU A 23 -10.92 -13.15 -10.16
N ALA A 24 -11.31 -13.92 -11.18
CA ALA A 24 -12.20 -15.06 -11.02
C ALA A 24 -11.51 -16.29 -10.41
N VAL A 25 -10.18 -16.28 -10.32
CA VAL A 25 -9.40 -17.42 -9.83
C VAL A 25 -8.80 -17.04 -8.47
N PRO A 26 -9.35 -17.56 -7.34
CA PRO A 26 -8.98 -17.12 -6.00
C PRO A 26 -7.47 -17.15 -5.71
N VAL A 27 -6.76 -18.15 -6.23
CA VAL A 27 -5.30 -18.32 -6.06
C VAL A 27 -4.50 -17.15 -6.66
N PHE A 28 -5.01 -16.50 -7.71
CA PHE A 28 -4.33 -15.38 -8.36
C PHE A 28 -4.74 -14.00 -7.82
N ASN A 29 -5.85 -13.88 -7.08
CA ASN A 29 -6.43 -12.60 -6.67
C ASN A 29 -5.42 -11.64 -6.03
N MET A 30 -4.58 -12.11 -5.10
CA MET A 30 -3.60 -11.27 -4.43
C MET A 30 -2.57 -10.69 -5.41
N LEU A 31 -2.01 -11.54 -6.28
CA LEU A 31 -1.04 -11.12 -7.29
C LEU A 31 -1.67 -10.19 -8.32
N THR A 32 -2.90 -10.53 -8.74
CA THR A 32 -3.68 -9.77 -9.70
C THR A 32 -3.96 -8.37 -9.19
N ILE A 33 -4.49 -8.26 -7.96
CA ILE A 33 -4.73 -6.99 -7.31
C ILE A 33 -3.43 -6.19 -7.30
N MET A 34 -2.32 -6.74 -6.77
CA MET A 34 -1.01 -6.05 -6.72
C MET A 34 -0.52 -5.44 -8.03
N LEU A 35 -0.91 -6.00 -9.18
CA LEU A 35 -0.42 -5.60 -10.50
C LEU A 35 -1.46 -4.87 -11.35
N LEU A 36 -2.73 -4.81 -10.95
CA LEU A 36 -3.83 -4.36 -11.81
C LEU A 36 -3.71 -2.89 -12.23
N MET A 37 -3.17 -2.03 -11.38
CA MET A 37 -2.88 -0.64 -11.75
C MET A 37 -1.79 -0.50 -12.82
N VAL A 38 -0.82 -1.41 -12.88
CA VAL A 38 0.38 -1.30 -13.73
C VAL A 38 0.05 -1.10 -15.21
N PRO A 39 -0.75 -1.96 -15.87
CA PRO A 39 -1.10 -1.77 -17.27
C PRO A 39 -1.89 -0.48 -17.51
N TYR A 40 -2.77 -0.07 -16.58
CA TYR A 40 -3.49 1.20 -16.69
C TYR A 40 -2.56 2.40 -16.63
N VAL A 41 -1.58 2.40 -15.72
CA VAL A 41 -0.56 3.46 -15.66
C VAL A 41 0.22 3.51 -16.97
N ILE A 42 0.62 2.38 -17.52
CA ILE A 42 1.42 2.33 -18.76
C ILE A 42 0.62 2.84 -19.96
N LEU A 43 -0.58 2.30 -20.17
CA LEU A 43 -1.47 2.70 -21.27
C LEU A 43 -1.82 4.19 -21.15
N PHE A 44 -2.19 4.66 -19.96
CA PHE A 44 -2.52 6.05 -19.76
C PHE A 44 -1.32 6.96 -19.97
N THR A 45 -0.13 6.60 -19.48
CA THR A 45 1.06 7.47 -19.62
C THR A 45 1.50 7.60 -21.07
N THR A 46 1.47 6.51 -21.85
CA THR A 46 2.09 6.43 -23.19
C THR A 46 1.17 6.75 -24.35
N LEU A 47 -0.15 6.64 -24.18
CA LEU A 47 -1.13 6.89 -25.24
C LEU A 47 -1.77 8.28 -25.12
N SER A 48 -2.33 8.79 -26.22
CA SER A 48 -3.25 9.95 -26.14
C SER A 48 -4.56 9.54 -25.46
N THR A 49 -5.31 10.48 -24.86
CA THR A 49 -6.58 10.16 -24.18
C THR A 49 -7.55 9.38 -25.06
N ARG A 50 -7.67 9.75 -26.35
CA ARG A 50 -8.52 9.03 -27.31
C ARG A 50 -8.05 7.59 -27.52
N SER A 51 -6.74 7.39 -27.74
CA SER A 51 -6.18 6.06 -27.94
C SER A 51 -6.27 5.22 -26.67
N PHE A 52 -6.06 5.80 -25.49
CA PHE A 52 -6.25 5.13 -24.21
C PHE A 52 -7.68 4.57 -24.07
N LEU A 53 -8.71 5.38 -24.36
CA LEU A 53 -10.11 4.93 -24.29
C LEU A 53 -10.41 3.82 -25.30
N LEU A 54 -9.85 3.89 -26.52
CA LEU A 54 -9.98 2.82 -27.52
C LEU A 54 -9.41 1.48 -27.07
N HIS A 55 -8.45 1.48 -26.13
CA HIS A 55 -7.88 0.28 -25.54
C HIS A 55 -8.62 -0.15 -24.27
N LEU A 56 -9.04 0.81 -23.43
CA LEU A 56 -9.71 0.54 -22.16
C LEU A 56 -11.13 0.01 -22.35
N VAL A 57 -11.93 0.65 -23.20
CA VAL A 57 -13.37 0.35 -23.33
C VAL A 57 -13.61 -1.09 -23.81
N PRO A 58 -12.93 -1.60 -24.85
CA PRO A 58 -13.10 -3.00 -25.25
C PRO A 58 -12.70 -3.99 -24.15
N VAL A 59 -11.61 -3.72 -23.43
CA VAL A 59 -11.17 -4.57 -22.30
C VAL A 59 -12.26 -4.65 -21.23
N TRP A 60 -12.86 -3.52 -20.88
CA TRP A 60 -13.93 -3.46 -19.89
C TRP A 60 -15.21 -4.14 -20.36
N ILE A 61 -15.60 -3.95 -21.62
CA ILE A 61 -16.77 -4.62 -22.20
C ILE A 61 -16.57 -6.14 -22.16
N ILE A 62 -15.43 -6.63 -22.62
CA ILE A 62 -15.13 -8.07 -22.64
C ILE A 62 -15.11 -8.62 -21.22
N ALA A 63 -14.46 -7.93 -20.28
CA ALA A 63 -14.43 -8.34 -18.88
C ALA A 63 -15.84 -8.39 -18.25
N ALA A 64 -16.67 -7.38 -18.50
CA ALA A 64 -18.03 -7.33 -17.98
C ALA A 64 -18.95 -8.41 -18.59
N VAL A 65 -18.75 -8.77 -19.85
CA VAL A 65 -19.49 -9.86 -20.49
C VAL A 65 -19.11 -11.22 -19.88
N ILE A 66 -17.84 -11.43 -19.51
CA ILE A 66 -17.36 -12.72 -18.99
C ILE A 66 -17.60 -12.86 -17.48
N LEU A 67 -17.33 -11.81 -16.71
CA LEU A 67 -17.37 -11.85 -15.23
C LEU A 67 -18.61 -11.16 -14.63
N GLY A 68 -19.42 -10.52 -15.46
CA GLY A 68 -20.54 -9.69 -15.02
C GLY A 68 -20.15 -8.22 -14.78
N PRO A 69 -21.14 -7.32 -14.72
CA PRO A 69 -20.92 -5.87 -14.67
C PRO A 69 -20.27 -5.37 -13.38
N SER A 70 -20.34 -6.12 -12.28
CA SER A 70 -19.73 -5.76 -10.99
C SER A 70 -18.21 -5.60 -11.07
N VAL A 71 -17.54 -6.31 -11.99
CA VAL A 71 -16.09 -6.19 -12.20
C VAL A 71 -15.67 -4.78 -12.61
N LEU A 72 -16.58 -4.00 -13.20
CA LEU A 72 -16.31 -2.62 -13.59
C LEU A 72 -16.14 -1.70 -12.39
N ILE A 73 -16.73 -2.02 -11.24
CA ILE A 73 -16.53 -1.26 -9.98
C ILE A 73 -15.06 -1.39 -9.57
N ILE A 74 -14.55 -2.61 -9.55
CA ILE A 74 -13.15 -2.92 -9.23
C ILE A 74 -12.21 -2.27 -10.26
N ALA A 75 -12.51 -2.42 -11.55
CA ALA A 75 -11.70 -1.83 -12.62
C ALA A 75 -11.65 -0.29 -12.53
N LEU A 76 -12.78 0.35 -12.20
CA LEU A 76 -12.89 1.79 -12.00
C LEU A 76 -12.09 2.27 -10.78
N PHE A 77 -12.17 1.54 -9.66
CA PHE A 77 -11.38 1.83 -8.47
C PHE A 77 -9.88 1.93 -8.81
N PHE A 78 -9.34 0.99 -9.59
CA PHE A 78 -7.91 0.98 -9.95
C PHE A 78 -7.56 1.98 -11.06
N LEU A 79 -8.51 2.34 -11.92
CA LEU A 79 -8.29 3.30 -13.00
C LEU A 79 -7.96 4.70 -12.47
N ILE A 80 -8.69 5.19 -11.48
CA ILE A 80 -8.55 6.56 -10.94
C ILE A 80 -7.11 6.84 -10.44
N PRO A 81 -6.55 6.08 -9.47
CA PRO A 81 -5.18 6.29 -9.01
C PRO A 81 -4.14 6.01 -10.09
N ALA A 82 -4.43 5.11 -11.05
CA ALA A 82 -3.52 4.82 -12.17
C ALA A 82 -3.41 6.03 -13.12
N MET A 83 -4.53 6.71 -13.39
CA MET A 83 -4.55 7.95 -14.15
C MET A 83 -3.81 9.07 -13.40
N VAL A 84 -3.99 9.20 -12.08
CA VAL A 84 -3.23 10.18 -11.29
C VAL A 84 -1.73 9.91 -11.38
N MET A 85 -1.29 8.66 -11.17
CA MET A 85 0.11 8.29 -11.29
C MET A 85 0.66 8.58 -12.70
N GLY A 86 -0.05 8.14 -13.75
CA GLY A 86 0.38 8.34 -15.13
C GLY A 86 0.40 9.81 -15.55
N GLN A 87 -0.52 10.63 -15.05
CA GLN A 87 -0.49 12.08 -15.26
C GLN A 87 0.73 12.73 -14.60
N MET A 88 1.14 12.27 -13.41
CA MET A 88 2.35 12.77 -12.76
C MET A 88 3.63 12.34 -13.49
N TYR A 89 3.65 11.14 -14.07
CA TYR A 89 4.75 10.71 -14.95
C TYR A 89 4.84 11.57 -16.20
N ARG A 90 3.72 11.87 -16.87
CA ARG A 90 3.69 12.80 -18.01
C ARG A 90 4.21 14.20 -17.65
N LYS A 91 3.92 14.67 -16.44
CA LYS A 91 4.42 15.94 -15.90
C LYS A 91 5.87 15.88 -15.38
N ARG A 92 6.55 14.73 -15.49
CA ARG A 92 7.91 14.49 -14.97
C ARG A 92 8.07 14.86 -13.49
N ALA A 93 7.03 14.65 -12.69
CA ALA A 93 7.08 14.97 -11.27
C ALA A 93 8.06 14.05 -10.52
N SER A 94 8.68 14.53 -9.44
CA SER A 94 9.64 13.74 -8.67
C SER A 94 9.02 12.44 -8.13
N ALA A 95 9.78 11.35 -8.06
CA ALA A 95 9.27 10.05 -7.64
C ALA A 95 8.61 10.05 -6.24
N PRO A 96 9.14 10.75 -5.21
CA PRO A 96 8.46 10.90 -3.92
C PRO A 96 7.12 11.63 -4.01
N TYR A 97 7.02 12.62 -4.91
CA TYR A 97 5.77 13.35 -5.14
C TYR A 97 4.72 12.47 -5.82
N ILE A 98 5.13 11.65 -6.81
CA ILE A 98 4.26 10.64 -7.44
C ILE A 98 3.74 9.68 -6.36
N LEU A 99 4.63 9.11 -5.54
CA LEU A 99 4.25 8.15 -4.50
C LEU A 99 3.19 8.73 -3.56
N ARG A 100 3.45 9.93 -3.02
CA ARG A 100 2.55 10.59 -2.07
C ARG A 100 1.19 10.88 -2.71
N ARG A 101 1.16 11.41 -3.93
CA ARG A 101 -0.09 11.72 -4.64
C ARG A 101 -0.91 10.46 -4.91
N THR A 102 -0.29 9.40 -5.42
CA THR A 102 -0.98 8.14 -5.68
C THR A 102 -1.47 7.49 -4.39
N THR A 103 -0.65 7.46 -3.32
CA THR A 103 -1.06 6.93 -2.01
C THR A 103 -2.31 7.65 -1.50
N LEU A 104 -2.33 8.98 -1.55
CA LEU A 104 -3.50 9.77 -1.14
C LEU A 104 -4.72 9.54 -2.03
N THR A 105 -4.53 9.33 -3.34
CA THR A 105 -5.65 9.00 -4.23
C THR A 105 -6.22 7.62 -3.93
N ILE A 106 -5.38 6.59 -3.71
CA ILE A 106 -5.87 5.25 -3.34
C ILE A 106 -6.61 5.32 -2.00
N LEU A 107 -6.05 6.01 -1.00
CA LEU A 107 -6.69 6.20 0.30
C LEU A 107 -8.05 6.89 0.16
N PHE A 108 -8.13 7.95 -0.65
CA PHE A 108 -9.39 8.63 -0.94
C PHE A 108 -10.39 7.70 -1.63
N CYS A 109 -9.96 6.91 -2.62
CA CYS A 109 -10.82 5.94 -3.29
C CYS A 109 -11.34 4.87 -2.31
N LEU A 110 -10.50 4.35 -1.41
CA LEU A 110 -10.92 3.37 -0.40
C LEU A 110 -11.94 3.97 0.57
N LEU A 111 -11.69 5.18 1.06
CA LEU A 111 -12.63 5.87 1.96
C LEU A 111 -13.95 6.18 1.26
N ALA A 112 -13.90 6.64 0.00
CA ALA A 112 -15.09 6.89 -0.80
C ALA A 112 -15.88 5.60 -1.04
N GLU A 113 -15.19 4.50 -1.32
CA GLU A 113 -15.81 3.19 -1.50
C GLU A 113 -16.52 2.73 -0.22
N LEU A 114 -15.86 2.79 0.95
CA LEU A 114 -16.48 2.46 2.24
C LEU A 114 -17.78 3.25 2.48
N LEU A 115 -17.76 4.56 2.22
CA LEU A 115 -18.94 5.43 2.37
C LEU A 115 -20.04 5.13 1.34
N LEU A 116 -19.67 4.75 0.11
CA LEU A 116 -20.62 4.39 -0.93
C LEU A 116 -21.33 3.07 -0.63
N PHE A 117 -20.59 2.06 -0.17
CA PHE A 117 -21.19 0.77 0.22
C PHE A 117 -22.18 0.93 1.38
N GLU A 118 -21.81 1.69 2.40
CA GLU A 118 -22.67 1.96 3.54
C GLU A 118 -23.90 2.80 3.15
N GLY A 119 -23.68 3.95 2.49
CA GLY A 119 -24.74 4.92 2.22
C GLY A 119 -25.64 4.60 1.02
N VAL A 120 -25.17 3.83 0.03
CA VAL A 120 -25.94 3.51 -1.19
C VAL A 120 -26.45 2.07 -1.18
N LEU A 121 -25.64 1.12 -0.72
CA LEU A 121 -25.97 -0.30 -0.77
C LEU A 121 -26.55 -0.81 0.56
N ASN A 122 -26.59 0.01 1.61
CA ASN A 122 -26.93 -0.38 2.98
C ASN A 122 -26.09 -1.58 3.46
N GLN A 123 -24.83 -1.62 3.04
CA GLN A 123 -23.87 -2.67 3.36
C GLN A 123 -22.78 -2.09 4.25
N SER A 124 -22.86 -2.40 5.55
CA SER A 124 -21.87 -1.99 6.53
C SER A 124 -20.65 -2.91 6.45
N PHE A 125 -19.50 -2.34 6.06
CA PHE A 125 -18.23 -3.07 6.07
C PHE A 125 -17.84 -3.55 7.48
N ILE A 126 -18.24 -2.79 8.50
CA ILE A 126 -18.02 -3.13 9.91
C ILE A 126 -18.80 -4.40 10.27
N ASP A 127 -20.08 -4.46 9.89
CA ASP A 127 -20.93 -5.62 10.18
C ASP A 127 -20.46 -6.86 9.42
N GLN A 128 -20.06 -6.70 8.15
CA GLN A 128 -19.52 -7.78 7.34
C GLN A 128 -18.24 -8.39 7.95
N ILE A 129 -17.34 -7.57 8.52
CA ILE A 129 -16.17 -8.10 9.25
C ILE A 129 -16.64 -8.91 10.46
N GLY A 130 -17.60 -8.38 11.23
CA GLY A 130 -18.14 -9.06 12.41
C GLY A 130 -18.77 -10.41 12.06
N GLU A 131 -19.65 -10.44 11.06
CA GLU A 131 -20.28 -11.66 10.56
C GLU A 131 -19.27 -12.67 10.03
N PHE A 132 -18.27 -12.21 9.26
CA PHE A 132 -17.21 -13.07 8.74
C PHE A 132 -16.41 -13.73 9.87
N VAL A 133 -15.99 -12.96 10.88
CA VAL A 133 -15.23 -13.51 12.02
C VAL A 133 -16.09 -14.46 12.84
N ARG A 134 -17.36 -14.13 13.11
CA ARG A 134 -18.29 -15.02 13.83
C ARG A 134 -18.51 -16.33 13.08
N ALA A 135 -18.68 -16.27 11.76
CA ALA A 135 -18.82 -17.46 10.93
C ALA A 135 -17.56 -18.34 10.99
N LEU A 136 -16.37 -17.73 10.85
CA LEU A 136 -15.11 -18.47 10.98
C LEU A 136 -14.94 -19.14 12.35
N VAL A 137 -15.29 -18.45 13.43
CA VAL A 137 -15.21 -19.03 14.79
C VAL A 137 -16.21 -20.18 14.94
N SER A 138 -17.45 -20.01 14.45
CA SER A 138 -18.47 -21.07 14.48
C SER A 138 -18.03 -22.33 13.73
N ASP A 139 -17.35 -22.17 12.59
CA ASP A 139 -16.81 -23.29 11.82
C ASP A 139 -15.70 -24.02 12.62
N LEU A 140 -14.79 -23.26 13.24
CA LEU A 140 -13.71 -23.83 14.07
C LEU A 140 -14.23 -24.51 15.35
N GLU A 141 -15.31 -24.00 15.93
CA GLU A 141 -15.98 -24.63 17.06
C GLU A 141 -16.56 -25.99 16.66
N THR A 142 -17.21 -26.05 15.50
CA THR A 142 -17.78 -27.29 14.94
C THR A 142 -16.70 -28.34 14.69
N GLU A 143 -15.52 -27.91 14.20
CA GLU A 143 -14.35 -28.77 13.96
C GLU A 143 -13.54 -29.08 15.24
N HIS A 144 -13.97 -28.59 16.41
CA HIS A 144 -13.33 -28.79 17.72
C HIS A 144 -11.84 -28.36 17.75
N VAL A 145 -11.48 -27.37 16.93
CA VAL A 145 -10.10 -26.84 16.83
C VAL A 145 -9.85 -25.63 17.72
N LEU A 146 -10.91 -25.07 18.32
CA LEU A 146 -10.78 -23.93 19.22
C LEU A 146 -10.12 -24.32 20.55
N PRO A 147 -9.23 -23.46 21.09
CA PRO A 147 -8.72 -23.60 22.46
C PRO A 147 -9.86 -23.60 23.49
N LYS A 148 -9.66 -24.28 24.62
CA LYS A 148 -10.67 -24.35 25.69
C LYS A 148 -10.98 -23.00 26.33
N GLU A 149 -10.02 -22.08 26.25
CA GLU A 149 -10.11 -20.72 26.78
C GLU A 149 -10.79 -19.74 25.81
N TRP A 150 -11.17 -20.20 24.60
CA TRP A 150 -11.86 -19.37 23.63
C TRP A 150 -13.34 -19.23 23.97
N ASP A 151 -13.81 -18.01 24.14
CA ASP A 151 -15.21 -17.70 24.40
C ASP A 151 -15.76 -16.62 23.45
N SER A 152 -17.04 -16.29 23.63
CA SER A 152 -17.71 -15.24 22.86
C SER A 152 -17.07 -13.87 23.08
N ASP A 153 -16.62 -13.57 24.29
CA ASP A 153 -16.07 -12.26 24.65
C ASP A 153 -14.72 -12.03 23.96
N TYR A 154 -13.90 -13.07 23.85
CA TYR A 154 -12.68 -13.06 23.06
C TYR A 154 -12.97 -12.80 21.57
N THR A 155 -14.02 -13.42 21.03
CA THR A 155 -14.46 -13.20 19.64
C THR A 155 -14.86 -11.74 19.40
N GLU A 156 -15.64 -11.13 20.29
CA GLU A 156 -16.00 -9.72 20.21
C GLU A 156 -14.79 -8.79 20.32
N SER A 157 -13.84 -9.14 21.20
CA SER A 157 -12.59 -8.39 21.36
C SER A 157 -11.76 -8.41 20.07
N LEU A 158 -11.65 -9.56 19.40
CA LEU A 158 -10.98 -9.68 18.11
C LEU A 158 -11.66 -8.84 17.03
N ILE A 159 -12.99 -8.93 16.91
CA ILE A 159 -13.78 -8.15 15.96
C ILE A 159 -13.52 -6.64 16.18
N ARG A 160 -13.59 -6.19 17.44
CA ARG A 160 -13.30 -4.80 17.82
C ARG A 160 -11.89 -4.37 17.43
N VAL A 161 -10.88 -5.18 17.71
CA VAL A 161 -9.48 -4.89 17.34
C VAL A 161 -9.32 -4.78 15.82
N MET A 162 -9.96 -5.67 15.06
CA MET A 162 -9.94 -5.63 13.59
C MET A 162 -10.59 -4.36 13.05
N ILE A 163 -11.78 -4.01 13.55
CA ILE A 163 -12.51 -2.79 13.16
C ILE A 163 -11.69 -1.54 13.51
N HIS A 164 -11.19 -1.46 14.76
CA HIS A 164 -10.37 -0.33 15.20
C HIS A 164 -9.04 -0.23 14.43
N SER A 165 -8.58 -1.30 13.77
CA SER A 165 -7.37 -1.30 12.93
C SER A 165 -7.61 -0.94 11.46
N ILE A 166 -8.87 -0.75 11.04
CA ILE A 166 -9.19 -0.36 9.65
C ILE A 166 -8.41 0.90 9.21
N PRO A 167 -8.33 2.00 10.00
CA PRO A 167 -7.65 3.22 9.56
C PRO A 167 -6.17 3.00 9.21
N GLN A 168 -5.41 2.28 10.04
CA GLN A 168 -4.02 1.95 9.73
C GLN A 168 -3.90 1.01 8.54
N ALA A 169 -4.81 0.04 8.41
CA ALA A 169 -4.81 -0.94 7.33
C ALA A 169 -4.99 -0.26 5.97
N ILE A 170 -5.98 0.63 5.82
CA ILE A 170 -6.22 1.32 4.55
C ILE A 170 -5.08 2.26 4.17
N ILE A 171 -4.44 2.91 5.14
CA ILE A 171 -3.26 3.78 4.92
C ILE A 171 -2.08 2.91 4.44
N LEU A 172 -1.81 1.80 5.12
CA LEU A 172 -0.70 0.92 4.79
C LEU A 172 -0.91 0.24 3.43
N ILE A 173 -2.10 -0.28 3.15
CA ILE A 173 -2.46 -0.88 1.86
C ILE A 173 -2.29 0.15 0.75
N SER A 174 -2.80 1.37 0.94
CA SER A 174 -2.65 2.45 -0.04
C SER A 174 -1.20 2.77 -0.35
N PHE A 175 -0.36 2.84 0.69
CA PHE A 175 1.07 3.11 0.55
C PHE A 175 1.80 1.96 -0.16
N VAL A 176 1.63 0.72 0.31
CA VAL A 176 2.26 -0.48 -0.28
C VAL A 176 1.87 -0.63 -1.74
N TYR A 177 0.59 -0.45 -2.04
CA TYR A 177 0.05 -0.57 -3.38
C TYR A 177 0.60 0.50 -4.33
N ALA A 178 0.72 1.75 -3.86
CA ALA A 178 1.38 2.81 -4.60
C ALA A 178 2.88 2.51 -4.85
N VAL A 179 3.61 2.01 -3.85
CA VAL A 179 5.03 1.63 -3.97
C VAL A 179 5.21 0.53 -5.02
N ILE A 180 4.43 -0.55 -4.93
CA ILE A 180 4.49 -1.68 -5.86
C ILE A 180 4.20 -1.21 -7.28
N THR A 181 3.09 -0.49 -7.48
CA THR A 181 2.69 0.01 -8.79
C THR A 181 3.75 0.94 -9.37
N GLN A 182 4.26 1.89 -8.56
CA GLN A 182 5.26 2.83 -9.02
C GLN A 182 6.57 2.12 -9.41
N TYR A 183 7.00 1.12 -8.64
CA TYR A 183 8.19 0.32 -8.95
C TYR A 183 8.08 -0.36 -10.32
N PHE A 184 7.00 -1.12 -10.55
CA PHE A 184 6.80 -1.85 -11.80
C PHE A 184 6.54 -0.90 -12.98
N ALA A 185 5.65 0.07 -12.82
CA ALA A 185 5.34 1.05 -13.86
C ALA A 185 6.60 1.82 -14.28
N ARG A 186 7.43 2.28 -13.33
CA ARG A 186 8.69 2.95 -13.64
C ARG A 186 9.62 2.05 -14.44
N LYS A 187 9.83 0.81 -13.99
CA LYS A 187 10.75 -0.14 -14.65
C LYS A 187 10.35 -0.35 -16.12
N ILE A 188 9.05 -0.43 -16.39
CA ILE A 188 8.52 -0.64 -17.73
C ILE A 188 8.60 0.65 -18.56
N LEU A 189 8.16 1.78 -18.00
CA LEU A 189 8.16 3.07 -18.67
C LEU A 189 9.56 3.60 -18.99
N ALA A 190 10.58 3.22 -18.22
CA ALA A 190 11.98 3.57 -18.50
C ALA A 190 12.46 3.12 -19.89
N SER A 191 11.82 2.11 -20.49
CA SER A 191 12.13 1.68 -21.86
C SER A 191 11.54 2.57 -22.96
N SER A 192 10.61 3.46 -22.60
CA SER A 192 9.79 4.23 -23.56
C SER A 192 9.80 5.75 -23.27
N ILE A 193 10.26 6.16 -22.10
CA ILE A 193 10.33 7.56 -21.66
C ILE A 193 11.75 7.80 -21.12
N GLU A 194 12.49 8.68 -21.78
CA GLU A 194 13.78 9.16 -21.31
C GLU A 194 13.64 9.96 -20.00
N ASP A 195 14.66 9.89 -19.16
CA ASP A 195 14.76 10.61 -17.89
C ASP A 195 13.58 10.41 -16.92
N ILE A 196 13.05 9.17 -16.84
CA ILE A 196 11.98 8.87 -15.91
C ILE A 196 12.42 9.10 -14.44
N PRO A 197 11.65 9.88 -13.65
CA PRO A 197 12.00 10.17 -12.26
C PRO A 197 12.28 8.92 -11.44
N THR A 198 13.29 8.97 -10.58
CA THR A 198 13.74 7.82 -9.77
C THR A 198 13.60 8.13 -8.29
N MET A 199 13.32 7.10 -7.48
CA MET A 199 13.35 7.26 -6.03
C MET A 199 14.79 7.50 -5.56
N PRO A 200 14.99 8.35 -4.53
CA PRO A 200 16.26 8.41 -3.83
C PRO A 200 16.70 7.02 -3.40
N LYS A 201 18.02 6.79 -3.38
CA LYS A 201 18.58 5.51 -2.92
C LYS A 201 18.22 5.34 -1.44
N ALA A 202 18.02 4.10 -0.99
CA ALA A 202 17.63 3.82 0.39
C ALA A 202 18.57 4.44 1.44
N LYS A 203 19.88 4.47 1.16
CA LYS A 203 20.89 5.11 2.01
C LYS A 203 20.69 6.62 2.24
N ASP A 204 19.90 7.27 1.39
CA ASP A 204 19.63 8.71 1.43
C ASP A 204 18.24 9.00 2.02
N TRP A 205 17.47 7.98 2.41
CA TRP A 205 16.17 8.17 3.07
C TRP A 205 16.37 8.79 4.46
N MET A 206 15.64 9.87 4.71
CA MET A 206 15.69 10.61 5.96
C MET A 206 14.32 11.23 6.27
N LEU A 207 13.73 10.87 7.42
CA LEU A 207 12.54 11.52 7.94
C LEU A 207 12.87 12.91 8.52
N PRO A 208 11.94 13.87 8.49
CA PRO A 208 12.09 15.14 9.18
C PRO A 208 12.27 14.92 10.69
N ARG A 209 13.22 15.62 11.31
CA ARG A 209 13.50 15.50 12.76
C ARG A 209 12.26 15.74 13.64
N ILE A 210 11.34 16.61 13.22
CA ILE A 210 10.09 16.87 13.95
C ILE A 210 9.22 15.60 14.12
N MET A 211 9.35 14.60 13.25
CA MET A 211 8.63 13.33 13.41
C MET A 211 9.04 12.57 14.68
N VAL A 212 10.28 12.75 15.15
CA VAL A 212 10.74 12.16 16.42
C VAL A 212 9.93 12.72 17.57
N PHE A 213 9.73 14.05 17.59
CA PHE A 213 8.94 14.70 18.63
C PHE A 213 7.49 14.20 18.62
N PHE A 214 6.85 14.16 17.44
CA PHE A 214 5.50 13.61 17.33
C PHE A 214 5.42 12.15 17.80
N TYR A 215 6.44 11.33 17.51
CA TYR A 215 6.46 9.94 17.94
C TYR A 215 6.52 9.79 19.44
N LEU A 216 7.38 10.58 20.10
CA LEU A 216 7.49 10.59 21.55
C LEU A 216 6.18 11.04 22.20
N VAL A 217 5.53 12.09 21.68
CA VAL A 217 4.23 12.55 22.19
C VAL A 217 3.18 11.46 22.06
N VAL A 218 3.01 10.87 20.87
CA VAL A 218 2.02 9.82 20.62
C VAL A 218 2.29 8.58 21.48
N TYR A 219 3.56 8.19 21.63
CA TYR A 219 3.94 7.05 22.47
C TYR A 219 3.69 7.31 23.96
N ILE A 220 3.95 8.53 24.46
CA ILE A 220 3.61 8.90 25.85
C ILE A 220 2.09 8.87 26.05
N LEU A 221 1.32 9.39 25.09
CA LEU A 221 -0.14 9.35 25.13
C LEU A 221 -0.69 7.91 25.13
N GLU A 222 -0.06 7.00 24.36
CA GLU A 222 -0.40 5.57 24.33
C GLU A 222 -0.28 4.90 25.70
N ILE A 223 0.71 5.26 26.53
CA ILE A 223 0.89 4.69 27.87
C ILE A 223 -0.33 4.92 28.78
N PHE A 224 -1.04 6.04 28.58
CA PHE A 224 -2.24 6.38 29.35
C PHE A 224 -3.54 5.98 28.63
N ALA A 225 -3.46 5.39 27.44
CA ALA A 225 -4.63 5.02 26.67
C ALA A 225 -5.19 3.67 27.15
N ASP A 226 -6.50 3.65 27.39
CA ASP A 226 -7.21 2.39 27.56
C ASP A 226 -7.42 1.74 26.18
N THR A 227 -6.65 0.68 25.91
CA THR A 227 -6.68 -0.07 24.65
C THR A 227 -7.98 -0.85 24.44
N SER A 228 -8.79 -1.03 25.49
CA SER A 228 -10.10 -1.68 25.40
C SER A 228 -11.23 -0.71 25.06
N SER A 229 -11.00 0.60 25.24
CA SER A 229 -12.01 1.62 24.97
C SER A 229 -12.22 1.85 23.47
N SER A 230 -13.46 2.14 23.07
CA SER A 230 -13.84 2.60 21.72
C SER A 230 -13.80 4.13 21.59
N SER A 231 -13.11 4.82 22.51
CA SER A 231 -12.97 6.26 22.44
C SER A 231 -12.16 6.66 21.21
N PHE A 232 -12.50 7.81 20.61
CA PHE A 232 -11.74 8.35 19.47
C PHE A 232 -10.24 8.44 19.78
N TYR A 233 -9.89 8.84 21.01
CA TYR A 233 -8.52 8.93 21.48
C TYR A 233 -7.77 7.60 21.41
N SER A 234 -8.33 6.53 21.99
CA SER A 234 -7.69 5.21 22.00
C SER A 234 -7.58 4.61 20.61
N VAL A 235 -8.62 4.72 19.79
CA VAL A 235 -8.59 4.25 18.40
C VAL A 235 -7.55 5.03 17.59
N ALA A 236 -7.48 6.36 17.74
CA ALA A 236 -6.50 7.16 17.03
C ALA A 236 -5.06 6.74 17.38
N LEU A 237 -4.74 6.53 18.67
CA LEU A 237 -3.41 6.10 19.10
C LEU A 237 -3.07 4.68 18.63
N MET A 238 -4.04 3.76 18.71
CA MET A 238 -3.89 2.37 18.24
C MET A 238 -3.49 2.29 16.76
N ASN A 239 -3.84 3.29 15.94
CA ASN A 239 -3.46 3.36 14.54
C ASN A 239 -2.21 4.22 14.30
N LEU A 240 -2.09 5.36 14.99
CA LEU A 240 -1.00 6.31 14.77
C LEU A 240 0.34 5.75 15.24
N VAL A 241 0.38 5.06 16.38
CA VAL A 241 1.63 4.47 16.90
C VAL A 241 2.22 3.46 15.92
N PRO A 242 1.50 2.43 15.42
CA PRO A 242 2.02 1.52 14.41
C PRO A 242 2.47 2.22 13.13
N LEU A 243 1.70 3.19 12.62
CA LEU A 243 2.06 3.94 11.41
C LEU A 243 3.39 4.68 11.58
N MET A 244 3.60 5.31 12.73
CA MET A 244 4.89 5.95 13.04
C MET A 244 6.01 4.91 13.21
N ARG A 245 5.75 3.78 13.88
CA ARG A 245 6.70 2.66 13.97
C ARG A 245 7.14 2.20 12.57
N TYR A 246 6.21 1.99 11.64
CA TYR A 246 6.54 1.63 10.25
C TYR A 246 7.39 2.70 9.55
N ALA A 247 7.08 3.99 9.72
CA ALA A 247 7.87 5.06 9.16
C ALA A 247 9.32 5.03 9.69
N PHE A 248 9.51 4.84 10.99
CA PHE A 248 10.85 4.70 11.58
C PHE A 248 11.54 3.38 11.24
N THR A 249 10.80 2.30 10.99
CA THR A 249 11.38 1.07 10.43
C THR A 249 11.95 1.34 9.04
N ILE A 250 11.25 2.08 8.17
CA ILE A 250 11.76 2.48 6.85
C ILE A 250 13.02 3.35 7.00
N GLN A 251 13.03 4.27 7.96
CA GLN A 251 14.22 5.07 8.31
C GLN A 251 15.39 4.18 8.74
N ALA A 252 15.15 3.19 9.60
CA ALA A 252 16.16 2.24 10.07
C ALA A 252 16.73 1.42 8.91
N ILE A 253 15.89 0.93 8.00
CA ILE A 253 16.33 0.25 6.77
C ILE A 253 17.27 1.19 5.98
N GLY A 254 16.88 2.44 5.77
CA GLY A 254 17.71 3.44 5.10
C GLY A 254 19.06 3.67 5.79
N PHE A 255 19.07 3.70 7.12
CA PHE A 255 20.29 3.79 7.93
C PHE A 255 21.23 2.59 7.73
N PHE A 256 20.72 1.36 7.69
CA PHE A 256 21.56 0.19 7.40
C PHE A 256 22.10 0.18 5.97
N PHE A 257 21.32 0.65 4.99
CA PHE A 257 21.84 0.88 3.63
C PHE A 257 22.95 1.95 3.61
N TYR A 258 22.85 2.97 4.46
CA TYR A 258 23.90 3.98 4.62
C TYR A 258 25.17 3.37 5.22
N ILE A 259 25.07 2.61 6.32
CA ILE A 259 26.22 1.92 6.93
C ILE A 259 26.87 0.98 5.93
N ALA A 260 26.09 0.15 5.24
CA ALA A 260 26.58 -0.79 4.25
C ALA A 260 27.36 -0.07 3.14
N HIS A 261 26.89 1.09 2.69
CA HIS A 261 27.60 1.92 1.72
C HIS A 261 28.94 2.44 2.27
N GLN A 262 28.96 3.01 3.48
CA GLN A 262 30.19 3.57 4.05
C GLN A 262 31.23 2.50 4.39
N ARG A 263 30.78 1.33 4.85
CA ARG A 263 31.65 0.20 5.20
C ARG A 263 31.93 -0.76 4.04
N LYS A 264 31.47 -0.43 2.82
CA LYS A 264 31.60 -1.25 1.61
C LYS A 264 31.08 -2.69 1.79
N TRP A 265 30.03 -2.87 2.59
CA TRP A 265 29.37 -4.17 2.73
C TRP A 265 28.67 -4.58 1.44
N ASN A 266 28.48 -5.89 1.24
CA ASN A 266 27.67 -6.40 0.15
C ASN A 266 26.23 -5.84 0.25
N LYS A 267 25.65 -5.43 -0.88
CA LYS A 267 24.29 -4.89 -0.97
C LYS A 267 23.22 -5.86 -0.43
N THR A 268 23.51 -7.15 -0.38
CA THR A 268 22.61 -8.17 0.19
C THR A 268 22.48 -8.04 1.71
N VAL A 269 23.53 -7.58 2.41
CA VAL A 269 23.54 -7.47 3.88
C VAL A 269 22.41 -6.56 4.41
N PRO A 270 22.26 -5.29 3.96
CA PRO A 270 21.17 -4.44 4.42
C PRO A 270 19.79 -4.95 4.01
N VAL A 271 19.67 -5.74 2.93
CA VAL A 271 18.41 -6.39 2.53
C VAL A 271 18.03 -7.48 3.52
N ILE A 272 18.98 -8.31 3.94
CA ILE A 272 18.74 -9.35 4.96
C ILE A 272 18.38 -8.70 6.31
N ILE A 273 19.06 -7.61 6.69
CA ILE A 273 18.76 -6.86 7.92
C ILE A 273 17.36 -6.20 7.88
N ALA A 274 16.83 -5.88 6.70
CA ALA A 274 15.48 -5.32 6.58
C ALA A 274 14.39 -6.29 7.05
N ILE A 275 14.61 -7.60 6.97
CA ILE A 275 13.62 -8.62 7.38
C ILE A 275 13.35 -8.56 8.89
N PRO A 276 14.34 -8.71 9.79
CA PRO A 276 14.09 -8.61 11.23
C PRO A 276 13.60 -7.22 11.63
N LEU A 277 13.99 -6.14 10.93
CA LEU A 277 13.48 -4.79 11.17
C LEU A 277 11.97 -4.67 10.96
N LEU A 278 11.42 -5.39 9.98
CA LEU A 278 9.98 -5.43 9.72
C LEU A 278 9.23 -6.34 10.70
N ILE A 279 9.87 -7.43 11.14
CA ILE A 279 9.25 -8.46 11.99
C ILE A 279 9.28 -8.07 13.48
N PHE A 280 10.32 -7.36 13.93
CA PHE A 280 10.50 -7.00 15.35
C PHE A 280 10.26 -5.49 15.56
N PRO A 281 9.04 -5.06 15.96
CA PRO A 281 8.68 -3.65 16.07
C PRO A 281 9.61 -2.78 16.93
N PRO A 282 10.21 -3.28 18.03
CA PRO A 282 11.16 -2.49 18.82
C PRO A 282 12.39 -2.01 18.02
N LEU A 283 12.77 -2.64 16.91
CA LEU A 283 13.90 -2.17 16.10
C LEU A 283 13.62 -0.86 15.36
N SER A 284 12.37 -0.43 15.26
CA SER A 284 12.01 0.91 14.75
C SER A 284 12.71 2.04 15.53
N LEU A 285 13.07 1.80 16.81
CA LEU A 285 13.84 2.76 17.63
C LEU A 285 15.21 3.11 17.02
N ILE A 286 15.82 2.21 16.24
CA ILE A 286 17.06 2.52 15.51
C ILE A 286 16.82 3.67 14.53
N GLY A 287 15.68 3.67 13.84
CA GLY A 287 15.29 4.75 12.95
C GLY A 287 14.98 6.04 13.69
N VAL A 288 14.37 5.94 14.88
CA VAL A 288 14.14 7.11 15.75
C VAL A 288 15.48 7.75 16.12
N LEU A 289 16.45 6.95 16.56
CA LEU A 289 17.79 7.42 16.91
C LEU A 289 18.52 8.05 15.72
N ASP A 290 18.44 7.44 14.53
CA ASP A 290 19.04 7.97 13.29
C ASP A 290 18.42 9.30 12.85
N ALA A 291 17.11 9.50 13.07
CA ALA A 291 16.44 10.77 12.75
C ALA A 291 16.69 11.85 13.83
N ALA A 292 16.76 11.44 15.11
CA ALA A 292 16.92 12.34 16.25
C ALA A 292 18.33 12.91 16.32
N PHE A 293 19.33 12.04 16.18
CA PHE A 293 20.75 12.36 16.36
C PHE A 293 21.49 12.25 15.02
N PRO A 294 22.55 13.04 14.80
CA PRO A 294 23.32 12.98 13.56
C PRO A 294 24.26 11.76 13.49
N ILE A 295 23.75 10.55 13.77
CA ILE A 295 24.52 9.31 13.92
C ILE A 295 25.28 8.97 12.62
N ARG A 296 24.68 9.23 11.45
CA ARG A 296 25.34 8.99 10.16
C ARG A 296 26.71 9.68 10.04
N LYS A 297 26.91 10.84 10.69
CA LYS A 297 28.18 11.57 10.63
C LYS A 297 29.34 10.76 11.22
N SER A 298 29.13 9.96 12.27
CA SER A 298 30.19 9.16 12.88
C SER A 298 30.72 8.05 11.96
N PHE A 299 29.93 7.62 10.97
CA PHE A 299 30.33 6.64 9.97
C PHE A 299 30.88 7.27 8.68
N SER A 300 30.74 8.60 8.52
CA SER A 300 31.19 9.30 7.30
C SER A 300 32.68 9.62 7.23
N LYS A 301 33.42 9.58 8.36
CA LYS A 301 34.87 9.82 8.40
C LYS A 301 35.58 9.09 9.54
N SER A 302 36.35 8.08 9.15
CA SER A 302 37.70 7.83 9.63
C SER A 302 38.57 7.85 8.36
N SER A 303 38.98 9.05 7.96
CA SER A 303 40.05 9.29 6.97
C SER A 303 41.02 10.29 7.59
#